data_AF-A0A8G1R116-F1
#
_entry.id   AF-A0A8G1R116-F1
#
_cell.length_a   1.000
_cell.length_b   1.000
_cell.length_c   1.000
_cell.angle_alpha   90.00
_cell.angle_beta   90.00
_cell.angle_gamma   90.00
#
_symmetry.space_group_name_H-M   'P 1'
#
loop_
_entity.id
_entity.type
_entity.pdbx_description
1 polymer ?
#
loop_
_entity_poly.entity_id
_entity_poly.type
_entity_poly.pdbx_seq_one_letter_code
_entity_poly.pdbx_strand_id
1 'polypeptide(L)'
;MADDSISIYDEIEIEDMTFDPVLQIYHYPCPCGDRFEIAVDDLRDGEDIGVCPSCSLMIRVIFDAADLPKDGDDKNGSAAVAVQA
;
A
#
# COMPACT_ATOMS: atom_id res chain seq x y z
N MET A 1 -10.24 3.71 -28.86
CA MET A 1 -9.05 3.14 -28.21
C MET A 1 -9.31 3.30 -26.73
N ALA A 2 -9.65 2.22 -26.04
CA ALA A 2 -10.11 2.25 -24.67
C ALA A 2 -8.94 2.61 -23.75
N ASP A 3 -9.23 3.55 -22.88
CA ASP A 3 -8.37 4.22 -21.93
C ASP A 3 -7.57 3.20 -21.10
N ASP A 4 -6.25 3.22 -21.25
CA ASP A 4 -5.27 2.54 -20.38
C ASP A 4 -5.15 3.35 -19.08
N SER A 5 -6.28 3.57 -18.41
CA SER A 5 -6.31 4.10 -17.05
C SER A 5 -6.12 2.91 -16.13
N ILE A 6 -4.96 2.88 -15.50
CA ILE A 6 -4.64 2.08 -14.32
C ILE A 6 -5.94 1.83 -13.52
N SER A 7 -6.37 0.57 -13.38
CA SER A 7 -7.73 0.20 -12.96
C SER A 7 -7.96 0.44 -11.46
N ILE A 8 -7.83 1.69 -11.05
CA ILE A 8 -8.10 2.19 -9.71
C ILE A 8 -9.61 2.33 -9.61
N TYR A 9 -10.18 1.51 -8.75
CA TYR A 9 -11.60 1.42 -8.55
C TYR A 9 -12.13 2.62 -7.77
N ASP A 10 -11.43 3.00 -6.70
CA ASP A 10 -11.78 4.10 -5.82
C ASP A 10 -10.57 4.58 -5.01
N GLU A 11 -10.69 5.77 -4.42
CA GLU A 11 -9.71 6.39 -3.54
C GLU A 11 -10.24 6.35 -2.10
N ILE A 12 -9.59 5.58 -1.24
CA ILE A 12 -10.05 5.32 0.14
C ILE A 12 -9.05 5.91 1.11
N GLU A 13 -9.52 6.58 2.15
CA GLU A 13 -8.68 7.13 3.21
C GLU A 13 -8.18 6.00 4.13
N ILE A 14 -6.92 6.06 4.54
CA ILE A 14 -6.30 5.08 5.44
C ILE A 14 -7.04 4.95 6.78
N GLU A 15 -7.75 6.01 7.20
CA GLU A 15 -8.59 6.06 8.40
C GLU A 15 -9.82 5.12 8.33
N ASP A 16 -10.30 4.81 7.12
CA ASP A 16 -11.43 3.88 6.89
C ASP A 16 -10.95 2.42 6.80
N MET A 17 -9.63 2.20 6.73
CA MET A 17 -9.03 0.88 6.70
C MET A 17 -8.77 0.32 8.10
N THR A 18 -8.84 -1.00 8.22
CA THR A 18 -8.49 -1.67 9.47
C THR A 18 -6.99 -2.00 9.47
N PHE A 19 -6.24 -1.39 10.38
CA PHE A 19 -4.82 -1.68 10.58
C PHE A 19 -4.61 -2.91 11.45
N ASP A 20 -3.80 -3.86 10.96
CA ASP A 20 -3.32 -4.99 11.75
C ASP A 20 -1.88 -4.72 12.23
N PRO A 21 -1.64 -4.50 13.53
CA PRO A 21 -0.31 -4.17 14.05
C PRO A 21 0.64 -5.37 14.10
N VAL A 22 0.15 -6.61 13.96
CA VAL A 22 1.00 -7.81 13.98
C VAL A 22 1.64 -8.03 12.63
N LEU A 23 0.85 -7.87 11.57
CA LEU A 23 1.30 -8.03 10.19
C LEU A 23 1.72 -6.72 9.54
N GLN A 24 1.43 -5.58 10.17
CA GLN A 24 1.70 -4.24 9.63
C GLN A 24 1.01 -4.02 8.26
N ILE A 25 -0.21 -4.52 8.14
CA ILE A 25 -1.03 -4.43 6.92
C ILE A 25 -2.34 -3.69 7.21
N TYR A 26 -2.79 -2.90 6.25
CA TYR A 26 -4.13 -2.34 6.23
C TYR A 26 -5.04 -3.22 5.38
N HIS A 27 -6.24 -3.49 5.88
CA HIS A 27 -7.23 -4.25 5.14
C HIS A 27 -8.57 -3.53 5.09
N TYR A 28 -9.25 -3.67 3.94
CA TYR A 28 -10.52 -3.00 3.67
C TYR A 28 -11.54 -3.96 3.06
N PRO A 29 -12.81 -3.98 3.51
CA PRO A 29 -13.84 -4.84 2.92
C PRO A 29 -14.11 -4.43 1.46
N CYS A 30 -13.83 -5.34 0.53
CA CYS A 30 -14.08 -5.13 -0.90
C CYS A 30 -15.54 -5.48 -1.25
N PRO A 31 -16.23 -4.69 -2.11
CA PRO A 31 -17.61 -4.96 -2.51
C PRO A 31 -17.80 -6.29 -3.26
N CYS A 32 -16.72 -6.94 -3.68
CA CYS A 32 -16.79 -8.26 -4.32
C CYS A 32 -16.87 -9.44 -3.32
N GLY A 33 -16.73 -9.19 -2.01
CA GLY A 33 -16.85 -10.20 -0.95
C GLY A 33 -15.53 -10.61 -0.29
N ASP A 34 -14.39 -10.15 -0.82
CA ASP A 34 -13.06 -10.32 -0.25
C ASP A 34 -12.56 -9.03 0.43
N ARG A 35 -11.26 -8.94 0.73
CA ARG A 35 -10.64 -7.77 1.35
C ARG A 35 -9.48 -7.28 0.49
N PHE A 36 -9.31 -5.97 0.44
CA PHE A 36 -8.05 -5.38 -0.02
C PHE A 36 -7.03 -5.52 1.10
N GLU A 37 -5.78 -5.70 0.73
CA GLU A 37 -4.64 -5.74 1.64
C GLU A 37 -3.51 -4.87 1.06
N ILE A 38 -2.87 -4.09 1.93
CA ILE A 38 -1.72 -3.24 1.60
C ILE A 38 -0.78 -3.17 2.79
N ALA A 39 0.54 -3.24 2.56
CA ALA A 39 1.52 -3.13 3.62
C ALA A 39 1.75 -1.66 4.01
N VAL A 40 1.96 -1.39 5.29
CA VAL A 40 2.38 -0.06 5.76
C VAL A 40 3.76 0.31 5.22
N ASP A 41 4.61 -0.68 4.93
CA ASP A 41 5.95 -0.47 4.39
C ASP A 41 5.90 0.07 2.96
N ASP A 42 5.01 -0.49 2.13
CA ASP A 42 4.70 0.03 0.78
C ASP A 42 4.15 1.45 0.84
N LEU A 43 3.19 1.70 1.74
CA LEU A 43 2.68 3.06 1.98
C LEU A 43 3.81 4.03 2.36
N ARG A 44 4.83 3.58 3.12
CA ARG A 44 6.00 4.42 3.45
C ARG A 44 6.95 4.65 2.27
N ASP A 45 7.07 3.70 1.35
CA ASP A 45 7.87 3.85 0.12
C ASP A 45 7.17 4.74 -0.92
N GLY A 46 5.89 5.06 -0.69
CA GLY A 46 5.05 5.87 -1.58
C GLY A 46 4.17 5.03 -2.51
N GLU A 47 4.02 3.73 -2.23
CA GLU A 47 3.13 2.83 -2.93
C GLU A 47 1.77 2.78 -2.19
N ASP A 48 0.82 3.59 -2.68
CA ASP A 48 -0.56 3.67 -2.17
C ASP A 48 -1.53 2.66 -2.82
N ILE A 49 -1.04 1.63 -3.49
CA ILE A 49 -1.88 0.73 -4.30
C ILE A 49 -2.29 -0.51 -3.52
N GLY A 50 -3.55 -0.53 -3.07
CA GLY A 50 -4.15 -1.71 -2.44
C GLY A 50 -4.68 -2.68 -3.49
N VAL A 51 -4.33 -3.96 -3.40
CA VAL A 51 -4.74 -4.99 -4.36
C VAL A 51 -5.69 -5.98 -3.71
N CYS A 52 -6.79 -6.33 -4.40
CA CYS A 52 -7.67 -7.41 -3.96
C CYS A 52 -7.35 -8.72 -4.73
N PRO A 53 -7.02 -9.82 -4.03
CA PRO A 53 -6.62 -11.08 -4.67
C PRO A 53 -7.76 -11.75 -5.47
N SER A 54 -9.02 -11.51 -5.11
CA SER A 54 -10.17 -12.10 -5.81
C SER A 54 -10.63 -11.30 -7.02
N CYS A 55 -10.39 -9.99 -7.01
CA CYS A 55 -11.08 -9.07 -7.90
C CYS A 55 -10.12 -8.39 -8.88
N SER A 56 -8.80 -8.55 -8.67
CA SER A 56 -7.73 -7.88 -9.42
C SER A 56 -7.91 -6.36 -9.52
N LEU A 57 -8.81 -5.82 -8.70
CA LEU A 57 -9.06 -4.41 -8.56
C LEU A 57 -7.92 -3.82 -7.76
N MET A 58 -7.54 -2.63 -8.17
CA MET A 58 -6.61 -1.79 -7.44
C MET A 58 -7.41 -0.65 -6.81
N ILE A 59 -7.08 -0.27 -5.59
CA ILE A 59 -7.60 0.94 -4.94
C ILE A 59 -6.41 1.83 -4.60
N ARG A 60 -6.63 3.14 -4.59
CA ARG A 60 -5.63 4.10 -4.14
C ARG A 60 -5.93 4.46 -2.69
N VAL A 61 -4.94 4.31 -1.83
CA VAL A 61 -5.04 4.62 -0.41
C VAL A 61 -4.50 6.01 -0.16
N ILE A 62 -5.37 6.93 0.23
CA ILE A 62 -4.97 8.28 0.62
C ILE A 62 -4.49 8.22 2.07
N PHE A 63 -3.20 8.49 2.28
CA PHE A 63 -2.58 8.54 3.60
C PHE A 63 -1.74 9.81 3.75
N ASP A 64 -1.56 10.27 4.98
CA ASP A 64 -0.61 11.32 5.32
C ASP A 64 0.59 10.72 6.08
N ALA A 65 1.78 11.27 5.88
CA ALA A 65 2.99 10.84 6.57
C ALA A 65 2.91 11.01 8.11
N ALA A 66 1.95 11.79 8.61
CA ALA A 66 1.65 11.92 10.03
C ALA A 66 0.76 10.78 10.59
N ASP A 67 0.01 10.08 9.74
CA ASP A 67 -0.93 9.03 10.15
C ASP A 67 -0.26 7.65 10.24
N LEU A 68 0.75 7.42 9.41
CA LEU A 68 1.52 6.18 9.45
C LEU A 68 2.28 6.08 10.79
N PRO A 69 2.17 4.96 11.53
CA PRO A 69 2.96 4.75 12.73
C PRO A 69 4.43 4.78 12.34
N LYS A 70 5.21 5.77 12.80
CA LYS A 70 6.63 5.91 12.51
C LYS A 70 7.42 4.85 13.27
N ASP A 71 7.77 3.75 12.61
CA ASP A 71 8.86 2.91 13.07
C ASP A 71 10.15 3.56 12.59
N GLY A 72 10.76 4.37 13.48
CA GLY A 72 12.15 4.83 13.39
C GLY A 72 12.51 5.69 12.17
N ASP A 73 12.74 6.99 12.42
CA ASP A 73 13.71 7.79 11.67
C ASP A 73 14.97 6.96 11.34
N ASP A 74 15.43 7.08 10.08
CA ASP A 74 16.83 6.90 9.64
C ASP A 74 17.40 5.51 9.27
N LYS A 75 17.53 5.35 7.94
CA LYS A 75 18.60 4.65 7.15
C LYS A 75 18.43 3.16 6.81
N ASN A 76 18.11 2.91 5.54
CA ASN A 76 18.87 1.93 4.76
C ASN A 76 18.88 2.27 3.26
N GLY A 77 19.85 3.08 2.86
CA GLY A 77 20.23 3.18 1.45
C GLY A 77 20.68 1.80 0.98
N SER A 78 19.92 1.20 0.07
CA SER A 78 20.30 -0.05 -0.59
C SER A 78 21.73 0.05 -1.10
N ALA A 79 22.55 -0.80 -0.50
CA ALA A 79 23.98 -0.89 -0.69
C ALA A 79 24.31 -1.05 -2.18
N ALA A 80 25.10 -0.12 -2.70
CA ALA A 80 25.88 -0.32 -3.90
C ALA A 80 26.79 -1.55 -3.68
N VAL A 81 26.41 -2.68 -4.24
CA VAL A 81 27.28 -3.86 -4.34
C VAL A 81 28.36 -3.57 -5.38
N ALA A 82 29.45 -2.97 -4.91
CA ALA A 82 30.70 -2.88 -5.65
C ALA A 82 31.27 -4.29 -5.84
N VAL A 83 31.12 -4.85 -7.04
CA VAL A 83 31.85 -6.05 -7.46
C VAL A 83 33.15 -5.61 -8.12
N GLN A 84 34.26 -5.86 -7.43
CA GLN A 84 35.62 -5.69 -7.92
C GLN A 84 36.08 -6.99 -8.60
N ALA A 85 36.57 -6.90 -9.85
CA ALA A 85 37.63 -7.75 -10.42
C ALA A 85 38.07 -7.21 -11.78
#